data_AF-A0A935M9C5-F1
#
_entry.id   AF-A0A935M9C5-F1
#
_cell.length_a   1.000
_cell.length_b   1.000
_cell.length_c   1.000
_cell.angle_alpha   90.00
_cell.angle_beta   90.00
_cell.angle_gamma   90.00
#
_symmetry.space_group_name_H-M   'P 1'
#
loop_
_entity.id
_entity.type
_entity.pdbx_description
1 polymer ?
#
loop_
_entity_poly.entity_id
_entity_poly.type
_entity_poly.pdbx_seq_one_letter_code
_entity_poly.pdbx_strand_id
1 'polypeptide(L)'
;MEETRKSAQEFLDLIKKSRKGKFKVYIGMSAGVGKSYRMLQEAHTLLKNGIDVKIGYIETHHRKETHDLLSGLPVIPRRKLFYKGKELEEMDVQAVISLRPEVVIVDELAHTNIEGSKNEKRWQDVIEILDAGINVISAVNIQHIESLNEEIKNITGIDVKERIPDSVLALADEVVNIDLTADELILRLKEGKIYQAEKIETALNNFFKSDHILQLRELALKEVASQVERKVENEVTKTNSIKHERFLACISSNEKTAKNVIRKTARLANYYHSKWYVLYVQTPKENSDKIALDKQRHLINNFKLATELGAEIIKVESTSVSKAIIEQASERKITTICVGKPHLNLFKIILATNVFNELLKKLSTNNIDLVILS
;
A
#
# COMPACT_ATOMS: atom_id res chain seq x y z
N MET A 1 -19.56 -28.32 13.58
CA MET A 1 -20.50 -27.44 12.84
C MET A 1 -19.90 -26.08 12.49
N GLU A 2 -19.10 -25.45 13.35
CA GLU A 2 -18.42 -24.17 13.05
C GLU A 2 -17.27 -24.31 12.04
N GLU A 3 -16.41 -25.34 12.18
CA GLU A 3 -15.30 -25.59 11.23
C GLU A 3 -15.79 -25.87 9.80
N THR A 4 -16.87 -26.63 9.66
CA THR A 4 -17.48 -26.97 8.36
C THR A 4 -18.13 -25.76 7.67
N ARG A 5 -18.63 -24.80 8.46
CA ARG A 5 -19.16 -23.52 7.92
C ARG A 5 -18.05 -22.58 7.47
N LYS A 6 -16.92 -22.51 8.20
CA LYS A 6 -15.74 -21.75 7.79
C LYS A 6 -15.15 -22.26 6.46
N SER A 7 -15.03 -23.57 6.30
CA SER A 7 -14.48 -24.15 5.06
C SER A 7 -15.39 -23.93 3.84
N ALA A 8 -16.71 -23.96 4.02
CA ALA A 8 -17.66 -23.68 2.95
C ALA A 8 -17.64 -22.19 2.53
N GLN A 9 -17.53 -21.29 3.51
CA GLN A 9 -17.43 -19.86 3.24
C GLN A 9 -16.13 -19.51 2.51
N GLU A 10 -15.00 -20.07 2.94
CA GLU A 10 -13.70 -19.90 2.29
C GLU A 10 -13.70 -20.40 0.83
N PHE A 11 -14.35 -21.54 0.58
CA PHE A 11 -14.50 -22.09 -0.76
C PHE A 11 -15.40 -21.22 -1.65
N LEU A 12 -16.51 -20.71 -1.11
CA LEU A 12 -17.38 -19.76 -1.82
C LEU A 12 -16.65 -18.46 -2.14
N ASP A 13 -15.82 -17.97 -1.24
CA ASP A 13 -15.03 -16.75 -1.45
C ASP A 13 -13.94 -16.96 -2.50
N LEU A 14 -13.32 -18.15 -2.56
CA LEU A 14 -12.41 -18.53 -3.64
C LEU A 14 -13.10 -18.57 -5.00
N ILE A 15 -14.28 -19.19 -5.08
CA ILE A 15 -15.07 -19.24 -6.32
C ILE A 15 -15.46 -17.82 -6.75
N LYS A 16 -15.97 -17.00 -5.82
CA LYS A 16 -16.31 -15.61 -6.11
C LYS A 16 -15.10 -14.84 -6.62
N LYS A 17 -13.94 -14.97 -5.98
CA LYS A 17 -12.70 -14.31 -6.42
C LYS A 17 -12.25 -14.76 -7.81
N SER A 18 -12.43 -16.04 -8.15
CA SER A 18 -12.09 -16.57 -9.49
C SER A 18 -13.04 -16.10 -10.59
N ARG A 19 -14.26 -15.69 -10.25
CA ARG A 19 -15.29 -15.25 -11.21
C ARG A 19 -15.38 -13.74 -11.39
N LYS A 20 -14.73 -12.95 -10.51
CA LYS A 20 -14.66 -11.49 -10.70
C LYS A 20 -13.73 -11.15 -11.86
N GLY A 21 -14.11 -10.10 -12.59
CA GLY A 21 -13.26 -9.50 -13.61
C GLY A 21 -12.00 -8.89 -12.99
N LYS A 22 -10.99 -8.73 -13.84
CA LYS A 22 -9.73 -8.07 -13.51
C LYS A 22 -9.86 -6.56 -13.58
N PHE A 23 -9.27 -5.87 -12.61
CA PHE A 23 -9.33 -4.42 -12.51
C PHE A 23 -7.97 -3.78 -12.71
N LYS A 24 -7.83 -2.95 -13.74
CA LYS A 24 -6.62 -2.16 -14.02
C LYS A 24 -6.91 -0.67 -13.86
N VAL A 25 -6.05 0.03 -13.13
CA VAL A 25 -6.22 1.47 -12.83
C VAL A 25 -4.98 2.26 -13.22
N TYR A 26 -5.19 3.26 -14.07
CA TYR A 26 -4.22 4.31 -14.36
C TYR A 26 -4.33 5.43 -13.32
N ILE A 27 -3.29 5.61 -12.51
CA ILE A 27 -3.19 6.71 -11.55
C ILE A 27 -2.34 7.81 -12.16
N GLY A 28 -2.77 9.07 -12.03
CA GLY A 28 -1.97 10.22 -12.43
C GLY A 28 -1.95 11.30 -11.37
N MET A 29 -0.88 12.10 -11.35
CA MET A 29 -0.75 13.19 -10.39
C MET A 29 -1.76 14.34 -10.62
N SER A 30 -2.25 14.50 -11.86
CA SER A 30 -3.15 15.59 -12.25
C SER A 30 -3.91 15.31 -13.56
N ALA A 31 -4.88 16.17 -13.86
CA ALA A 31 -5.46 16.30 -15.20
C ALA A 31 -4.36 16.67 -16.23
N GLY A 32 -4.50 16.14 -17.45
CA GLY A 32 -3.59 16.47 -18.56
C GLY A 32 -2.34 15.61 -18.70
N VAL A 33 -2.05 14.73 -17.73
CA VAL A 33 -0.91 13.78 -17.80
C VAL A 33 -1.07 12.67 -18.86
N GLY A 34 -2.26 12.56 -19.48
CA GLY A 34 -2.49 11.63 -20.58
C GLY A 34 -3.13 10.28 -20.21
N LYS A 35 -3.75 10.16 -19.03
CA LYS A 35 -4.43 8.92 -18.58
C LYS A 35 -5.42 8.37 -19.63
N SER A 36 -6.39 9.18 -20.05
CA SER A 36 -7.40 8.77 -21.03
C SER A 36 -6.78 8.40 -22.38
N TYR A 37 -5.76 9.13 -22.82
CA TYR A 37 -5.02 8.83 -24.05
C TYR A 37 -4.33 7.46 -23.98
N ARG A 38 -3.61 7.18 -22.88
CA ARG A 38 -2.96 5.88 -22.65
C ARG A 38 -3.96 4.73 -22.57
N MET A 39 -5.07 4.95 -21.88
CA MET A 39 -6.14 3.98 -21.76
C MET A 39 -6.76 3.62 -23.13
N LEU A 40 -6.96 4.61 -24.01
CA LEU A 40 -7.44 4.36 -25.37
C LEU A 40 -6.39 3.67 -26.26
N GLN A 41 -5.09 3.99 -26.11
CA GLN A 41 -4.01 3.28 -26.81
C GLN A 41 -3.98 1.79 -26.42
N GLU A 42 -4.17 1.48 -25.14
CA GLU A 42 -4.27 0.10 -24.67
C GLU A 42 -5.52 -0.59 -25.22
N ALA A 43 -6.67 0.08 -25.25
CA ALA A 43 -7.89 -0.44 -25.85
C ALA A 43 -7.68 -0.85 -27.33
N HIS A 44 -6.99 -0.02 -28.11
CA HIS A 44 -6.60 -0.36 -29.48
C HIS A 44 -5.70 -1.59 -29.56
N THR A 45 -4.72 -1.68 -28.66
CA THR A 45 -3.79 -2.82 -28.61
C THR A 45 -4.52 -4.12 -28.30
N LEU A 46 -5.42 -4.11 -27.33
CA LEU A 46 -6.26 -5.24 -26.97
C LEU A 46 -7.18 -5.66 -28.12
N LEU A 47 -7.86 -4.69 -28.75
CA LEU A 47 -8.74 -4.96 -29.88
C LEU A 47 -7.98 -5.56 -31.08
N LYS A 48 -6.78 -5.04 -31.38
CA LYS A 48 -5.88 -5.59 -32.41
C LYS A 48 -5.45 -7.02 -32.13
N ASN A 49 -5.33 -7.39 -30.85
CA ASN A 49 -5.01 -8.74 -30.40
C ASN A 49 -6.25 -9.66 -30.32
N GLY A 50 -7.43 -9.19 -30.77
CA GLY A 50 -8.65 -9.98 -30.84
C GLY A 50 -9.45 -10.06 -29.53
N ILE A 51 -9.12 -9.24 -28.53
CA ILE A 51 -9.89 -9.16 -27.28
C ILE A 51 -11.13 -8.28 -27.50
N ASP A 52 -12.32 -8.72 -27.07
CA ASP A 52 -13.53 -7.89 -27.15
C ASP A 52 -13.47 -6.74 -26.14
N VAL A 53 -13.06 -5.57 -26.63
CA VAL A 53 -13.00 -4.33 -25.87
C VAL A 53 -14.14 -3.40 -26.27
N LYS A 54 -14.80 -2.82 -25.27
CA LYS A 54 -15.81 -1.76 -25.46
C LYS A 54 -15.52 -0.54 -24.61
N ILE A 55 -15.84 0.64 -25.14
CA ILE A 55 -15.87 1.87 -24.35
C ILE A 55 -17.21 1.95 -23.63
N GLY A 56 -17.19 1.86 -22.30
CA GLY A 56 -18.37 2.10 -21.46
C GLY A 56 -18.55 3.59 -21.19
N TYR A 57 -17.46 4.26 -20.81
CA TYR A 57 -17.43 5.72 -20.65
C TYR A 57 -16.01 6.26 -20.85
N ILE A 58 -15.90 7.38 -21.57
CA ILE A 58 -14.64 8.11 -21.78
C ILE A 58 -14.95 9.60 -21.85
N GLU A 59 -14.16 10.44 -21.19
CA GLU A 59 -14.27 11.89 -21.33
C GLU A 59 -13.05 12.43 -22.08
N THR A 60 -13.29 13.01 -23.27
CA THR A 60 -12.22 13.51 -24.12
C THR A 60 -11.86 14.96 -23.81
N HIS A 61 -12.73 15.68 -23.10
CA HIS A 61 -12.65 17.12 -22.85
C HIS A 61 -12.37 17.93 -24.13
N HIS A 62 -12.96 17.51 -25.26
CA HIS A 62 -12.75 18.09 -26.59
C HIS A 62 -11.30 18.10 -27.09
N ARG A 63 -10.43 17.25 -26.52
CA ARG A 63 -9.04 17.11 -27.00
C ARG A 63 -9.02 16.31 -28.29
N LYS A 64 -8.74 16.96 -29.41
CA LYS A 64 -8.70 16.35 -30.75
C LYS A 64 -7.91 15.03 -30.77
N GLU A 65 -6.67 15.03 -30.28
CA GLU A 65 -5.81 13.84 -30.25
C GLU A 65 -6.43 12.65 -29.49
N THR A 66 -7.20 12.91 -28.42
CA THR A 66 -7.87 11.85 -27.64
C THR A 66 -9.18 11.43 -28.29
N HIS A 67 -9.90 12.38 -28.90
CA HIS A 67 -11.13 12.12 -29.64
C HIS A 67 -10.87 11.26 -30.89
N ASP A 68 -9.79 11.55 -31.62
CA ASP A 68 -9.39 10.80 -32.82
C ASP A 68 -9.11 9.32 -32.48
N LEU A 69 -8.64 9.01 -31.26
CA LEU A 69 -8.44 7.64 -30.79
C LEU A 69 -9.75 6.87 -30.54
N LEU A 70 -10.91 7.53 -30.48
CA LEU A 70 -12.19 6.82 -30.36
C LEU A 70 -12.56 6.10 -31.66
N SER A 71 -12.06 6.60 -32.80
CA SER A 71 -12.31 5.98 -34.09
C SER A 71 -11.76 4.55 -34.11
N GLY A 72 -12.60 3.59 -34.50
CA GLY A 72 -12.25 2.17 -34.57
C GLY A 72 -12.46 1.40 -33.26
N LEU A 73 -12.80 2.05 -32.14
CA LEU A 73 -13.14 1.36 -30.90
C LEU A 73 -14.67 1.17 -30.79
N PRO A 74 -15.16 -0.04 -30.45
CA PRO A 74 -16.58 -0.25 -30.18
C PRO A 74 -17.04 0.56 -28.96
N VAL A 75 -18.08 1.38 -29.10
CA VAL A 75 -18.62 2.22 -28.01
C VAL A 75 -20.00 1.74 -27.61
N ILE A 76 -20.23 1.61 -26.30
CA ILE A 76 -21.55 1.37 -25.74
C ILE A 76 -22.25 2.74 -25.62
N PRO A 77 -23.44 2.93 -26.23
CA PRO A 77 -24.16 4.18 -26.12
C PRO A 77 -24.41 4.57 -24.67
N ARG A 78 -24.14 5.83 -24.35
CA ARG A 78 -24.42 6.39 -23.01
C ARG A 78 -25.92 6.49 -22.80
N ARG A 79 -26.35 6.28 -21.55
CA ARG A 79 -27.75 6.49 -21.15
C ARG A 79 -28.00 7.98 -20.96
N LYS A 80 -29.11 8.47 -21.51
CA LYS A 80 -29.58 9.85 -21.33
C LYS A 80 -30.54 9.96 -20.15
N LEU A 81 -30.34 10.97 -19.32
CA LEU A 81 -31.15 11.25 -18.13
C LEU A 81 -31.52 12.73 -18.11
N PHE A 82 -32.75 13.05 -17.71
CA PHE A 82 -33.19 14.43 -17.51
C PHE A 82 -33.12 14.79 -16.04
N TYR A 83 -32.25 15.73 -15.70
CA TYR A 83 -32.09 16.22 -14.33
C TYR A 83 -32.11 17.75 -14.29
N LYS A 84 -32.97 18.34 -13.45
CA LYS A 84 -33.18 19.80 -13.33
C LYS A 84 -33.37 20.51 -14.69
N GLY A 85 -34.08 19.87 -15.62
CA GLY A 85 -34.36 20.43 -16.95
C GLY A 85 -33.20 20.37 -17.94
N LYS A 86 -32.10 19.68 -17.63
CA LYS A 86 -30.98 19.43 -18.55
C LYS A 86 -30.91 17.95 -18.90
N GLU A 87 -30.67 17.65 -20.18
CA GLU A 87 -30.28 16.31 -20.63
C GLU A 87 -28.81 16.09 -20.27
N LEU A 88 -28.54 15.02 -19.53
CA LEU A 88 -27.21 14.60 -19.11
C LEU A 88 -26.98 13.16 -19.56
N GLU A 89 -25.72 12.80 -19.79
CA GLU A 89 -25.33 11.46 -20.21
C GLU A 89 -24.55 10.75 -19.10
N GLU A 90 -24.80 9.47 -18.92
CA GLU A 90 -24.10 8.61 -17.96
C GLU A 90 -23.75 7.26 -18.61
N MET A 91 -22.80 6.54 -18.02
CA MET A 91 -22.51 5.16 -18.42
C MET A 91 -23.76 4.27 -18.28
N ASP A 92 -24.04 3.44 -19.30
CA ASP A 92 -25.09 2.43 -19.22
C ASP A 92 -24.52 1.10 -18.69
N VAL A 93 -24.51 0.97 -17.36
CA VAL A 93 -24.01 -0.21 -16.64
C VAL A 93 -24.76 -1.49 -17.07
N GLN A 94 -26.07 -1.39 -17.31
CA GLN A 94 -26.87 -2.56 -17.68
C GLN A 94 -26.58 -3.01 -19.11
N ALA A 95 -26.35 -2.06 -20.03
CA ALA A 95 -25.89 -2.39 -21.38
C ALA A 95 -24.51 -3.06 -21.36
N VAL A 96 -23.56 -2.56 -20.55
CA VAL A 96 -22.24 -3.20 -20.36
C VAL A 96 -22.39 -4.65 -19.88
N ILE A 97 -23.17 -4.87 -18.82
CA ILE A 97 -23.38 -6.19 -18.24
C ILE A 97 -24.12 -7.14 -19.19
N SER A 98 -25.05 -6.61 -20.00
CA SER A 98 -25.81 -7.41 -20.97
C SER A 98 -24.97 -7.83 -22.17
N LEU A 99 -24.09 -6.94 -22.65
CA LEU A 99 -23.19 -7.20 -23.77
C LEU A 99 -22.02 -8.12 -23.38
N ARG A 100 -21.62 -8.14 -22.10
CA ARG A 100 -20.51 -8.93 -21.55
C ARG A 100 -19.22 -8.89 -22.40
N PRO A 101 -18.66 -7.70 -22.66
CA PRO A 101 -17.33 -7.64 -23.28
C PRO A 101 -16.28 -8.30 -22.38
N GLU A 102 -15.16 -8.70 -22.96
CA GLU A 102 -14.01 -9.18 -22.17
C GLU A 102 -13.42 -8.02 -21.35
N VAL A 103 -13.33 -6.82 -21.94
CA VAL A 103 -12.80 -5.62 -21.27
C VAL A 103 -13.71 -4.42 -21.56
N VAL A 104 -14.01 -3.63 -20.52
CA VAL A 104 -14.64 -2.32 -20.68
C VAL A 104 -13.75 -1.19 -20.18
N ILE A 105 -13.70 -0.11 -20.96
CA ILE A 105 -13.01 1.13 -20.61
C ILE A 105 -13.97 2.07 -19.88
N VAL A 106 -13.58 2.54 -18.70
CA VAL A 106 -14.39 3.45 -17.86
C VAL A 106 -13.51 4.58 -17.31
N ASP A 107 -13.67 5.80 -17.83
CA ASP A 107 -12.92 6.96 -17.34
C ASP A 107 -13.58 7.67 -16.14
N GLU A 108 -12.82 8.55 -15.49
CA GLU A 108 -13.20 9.35 -14.33
C GLU A 108 -13.78 8.51 -13.17
N LEU A 109 -12.98 7.59 -12.64
CA LEU A 109 -13.40 6.67 -11.57
C LEU A 109 -14.04 7.35 -10.34
N ALA A 110 -13.63 8.59 -10.06
CA ALA A 110 -14.10 9.38 -8.92
C ALA A 110 -15.42 10.12 -9.15
N HIS A 111 -15.93 10.11 -10.39
CA HIS A 111 -17.13 10.84 -10.79
C HIS A 111 -18.33 10.52 -9.90
N THR A 112 -19.08 11.56 -9.56
CA THR A 112 -20.38 11.46 -8.90
C THR A 112 -21.45 11.31 -9.95
N ASN A 113 -22.10 10.15 -9.97
CA ASN A 113 -23.16 9.87 -10.91
C ASN A 113 -24.33 10.83 -10.73
N ILE A 114 -25.06 11.06 -11.82
CA ILE A 114 -26.23 11.94 -11.83
C ILE A 114 -27.30 11.40 -10.86
N GLU A 115 -27.92 12.32 -10.10
CA GLU A 115 -29.03 11.99 -9.20
C GLU A 115 -30.14 11.21 -9.93
N GLY A 116 -30.58 10.10 -9.33
CA GLY A 116 -31.50 9.14 -9.95
C GLY A 116 -30.81 7.95 -10.60
N SER A 117 -29.47 7.94 -10.67
CA SER A 117 -28.69 6.74 -10.97
C SER A 117 -28.82 5.70 -9.86
N LYS A 118 -28.65 4.42 -10.20
CA LYS A 118 -28.71 3.30 -9.25
C LYS A 118 -27.63 3.44 -8.16
N ASN A 119 -26.41 3.79 -8.59
CA ASN A 119 -25.26 4.01 -7.73
C ASN A 119 -24.91 5.50 -7.72
N GLU A 120 -24.41 5.99 -6.59
CA GLU A 120 -24.02 7.39 -6.39
C GLU A 120 -22.68 7.72 -7.05
N LYS A 121 -21.78 6.73 -7.14
CA LYS A 121 -20.41 6.93 -7.63
C LYS A 121 -20.06 5.97 -8.74
N ARG A 122 -19.29 6.43 -9.72
CA ARG A 122 -18.85 5.60 -10.85
C ARG A 122 -18.02 4.40 -10.42
N TRP A 123 -17.23 4.50 -9.36
CA TRP A 123 -16.50 3.35 -8.82
C TRP A 123 -17.43 2.23 -8.31
N GLN A 124 -18.66 2.54 -7.89
CA GLN A 124 -19.64 1.51 -7.53
C GLN A 124 -20.16 0.78 -8.78
N ASP A 125 -20.36 1.51 -9.89
CA ASP A 125 -20.69 0.89 -11.18
C ASP A 125 -19.56 -0.02 -11.67
N VAL A 126 -18.32 0.41 -11.52
CA VAL A 126 -17.13 -0.40 -11.84
C VAL A 126 -17.11 -1.68 -11.00
N ILE A 127 -17.40 -1.61 -9.70
CA ILE A 127 -17.50 -2.81 -8.85
C ILE A 127 -18.62 -3.74 -9.35
N GLU A 128 -19.78 -3.21 -9.74
CA GLU A 128 -20.88 -4.01 -10.28
C GLU A 128 -20.48 -4.74 -11.58
N ILE A 129 -19.75 -4.06 -12.45
CA ILE A 129 -19.22 -4.64 -13.70
C ILE A 129 -18.19 -5.74 -13.41
N LEU A 130 -17.25 -5.49 -12.48
CA LEU A 130 -16.26 -6.47 -12.06
C LEU A 130 -16.92 -7.71 -11.43
N ASP A 131 -17.97 -7.51 -10.63
CA ASP A 131 -18.75 -8.58 -10.01
C ASP A 131 -19.52 -9.42 -11.03
N ALA A 132 -19.84 -8.86 -12.20
CA ALA A 132 -20.41 -9.58 -13.34
C ALA A 132 -19.36 -10.38 -14.14
N GLY A 133 -18.07 -10.31 -13.77
CA GLY A 133 -16.97 -11.05 -14.41
C GLY A 133 -16.33 -10.33 -15.59
N ILE A 134 -16.64 -9.05 -15.81
CA ILE A 134 -16.11 -8.24 -16.91
C ILE A 134 -14.86 -7.50 -16.43
N ASN A 135 -13.77 -7.52 -17.20
CA ASN A 135 -12.56 -6.79 -16.83
C ASN A 135 -12.76 -5.29 -17.06
N VAL A 136 -12.20 -4.45 -16.18
CA VAL A 136 -12.33 -2.99 -16.28
C VAL A 136 -10.95 -2.35 -16.32
N ILE A 137 -10.76 -1.44 -17.28
CA ILE A 137 -9.63 -0.50 -17.29
C ILE A 137 -10.18 0.89 -16.99
N SER A 138 -9.62 1.53 -15.97
CA SER A 138 -10.08 2.83 -15.48
C SER A 138 -8.93 3.80 -15.24
N ALA A 139 -9.26 5.07 -15.07
CA ALA A 139 -8.30 6.11 -14.72
C ALA A 139 -8.77 6.99 -13.56
N VAL A 140 -7.83 7.46 -12.73
CA VAL A 140 -8.09 8.39 -11.63
C VAL A 140 -6.89 9.30 -11.34
N ASN A 141 -7.15 10.48 -10.79
CA ASN A 141 -6.09 11.34 -10.24
C ASN A 141 -5.93 11.11 -8.74
N ILE A 142 -4.70 11.27 -8.23
CA ILE A 142 -4.41 11.13 -6.79
C ILE A 142 -5.21 12.07 -5.90
N GLN A 143 -5.61 13.23 -6.43
CA GLN A 143 -6.42 14.24 -5.72
C GLN A 143 -7.81 13.73 -5.29
N HIS A 144 -8.27 12.64 -5.90
CA HIS A 144 -9.54 12.02 -5.57
C HIS A 144 -9.40 10.90 -4.54
N ILE A 145 -8.18 10.51 -4.15
CA ILE A 145 -7.98 9.46 -3.15
C ILE A 145 -8.26 10.03 -1.77
N GLU A 146 -9.14 9.39 -1.01
CA GLU A 146 -9.63 9.90 0.27
C GLU A 146 -8.48 10.17 1.26
N SER A 147 -7.56 9.21 1.42
CA SER A 147 -6.42 9.34 2.35
C SER A 147 -5.44 10.47 2.00
N LEU A 148 -5.37 10.88 0.73
CA LEU A 148 -4.45 11.92 0.26
C LEU A 148 -5.10 13.31 0.21
N ASN A 149 -6.39 13.41 0.51
CA ASN A 149 -7.15 14.64 0.31
C ASN A 149 -6.60 15.82 1.14
N GLU A 150 -6.31 15.62 2.42
CA GLU A 150 -5.80 16.68 3.30
C GLU A 150 -4.42 17.16 2.85
N GLU A 151 -3.53 16.23 2.49
CA GLU A 151 -2.18 16.55 2.02
C GLU A 151 -2.23 17.34 0.70
N ILE A 152 -3.09 16.92 -0.23
CA ILE A 152 -3.27 17.61 -1.51
C ILE A 152 -3.92 18.99 -1.33
N LYS A 153 -4.84 19.15 -0.39
CA LYS A 153 -5.41 20.46 -0.04
C LYS A 153 -4.35 21.39 0.56
N ASN A 154 -3.44 20.87 1.37
CA ASN A 154 -2.32 21.64 1.91
C ASN A 154 -1.34 22.10 0.82
N ILE A 155 -1.09 21.24 -0.18
CA ILE A 155 -0.20 21.57 -1.31
C ILE A 155 -0.86 22.57 -2.25
N THR A 156 -2.11 22.33 -2.66
CA THR A 156 -2.74 23.05 -3.77
C THR A 156 -3.68 24.17 -3.34
N GLY A 157 -4.12 24.17 -2.08
CA GLY A 157 -5.16 25.05 -1.56
C GLY A 157 -6.58 24.72 -2.05
N ILE A 158 -6.75 23.66 -2.85
CA ILE A 158 -8.03 23.31 -3.49
C ILE A 158 -8.68 22.13 -2.76
N ASP A 159 -9.96 22.30 -2.42
CA ASP A 159 -10.76 21.23 -1.82
C ASP A 159 -11.47 20.40 -2.90
N VAL A 160 -11.12 19.11 -2.98
CA VAL A 160 -11.68 18.17 -3.95
C VAL A 160 -12.89 17.46 -3.34
N LYS A 161 -14.06 17.68 -3.96
CA LYS A 161 -15.34 17.10 -3.52
C LYS A 161 -15.56 15.67 -3.98
N GLU A 162 -15.09 15.34 -5.18
CA GLU A 162 -15.22 14.00 -5.74
C GLU A 162 -14.10 13.11 -5.23
N ARG A 163 -14.47 12.04 -4.52
CA ARG A 163 -13.52 11.19 -3.80
C ARG A 163 -13.79 9.71 -4.04
N ILE A 164 -12.72 8.93 -3.92
CA ILE A 164 -12.71 7.46 -3.95
C ILE A 164 -12.10 6.93 -2.66
N PRO A 165 -12.74 5.94 -2.02
CA PRO A 165 -12.13 5.23 -0.90
C PRO A 165 -10.90 4.46 -1.36
N ASP A 166 -9.85 4.44 -0.54
CA ASP A 166 -8.63 3.67 -0.76
C ASP A 166 -8.90 2.17 -0.99
N SER A 167 -9.97 1.64 -0.38
CA SER A 167 -10.40 0.26 -0.54
C SER A 167 -10.76 -0.10 -1.98
N VAL A 168 -11.20 0.88 -2.79
CA VAL A 168 -11.49 0.67 -4.22
C VAL A 168 -10.20 0.43 -4.99
N LEU A 169 -9.15 1.22 -4.73
CA LEU A 169 -7.85 1.02 -5.38
C LEU A 169 -7.20 -0.30 -4.96
N ALA A 170 -7.42 -0.73 -3.72
CA ALA A 170 -6.95 -2.02 -3.23
C ALA A 170 -7.62 -3.22 -3.96
N LEU A 171 -8.72 -3.02 -4.69
CA LEU A 171 -9.32 -4.04 -5.54
C LEU A 171 -8.61 -4.19 -6.89
N ALA A 172 -7.75 -3.23 -7.28
CA ALA A 172 -7.07 -3.27 -8.56
C ALA A 172 -6.06 -4.41 -8.62
N ASP A 173 -6.19 -5.27 -9.62
CA ASP A 173 -5.17 -6.26 -9.96
C ASP A 173 -3.93 -5.59 -10.56
N GLU A 174 -4.06 -4.45 -11.25
CA GLU A 174 -2.92 -3.74 -11.81
C GLU A 174 -3.08 -2.23 -11.60
N VAL A 175 -2.02 -1.58 -11.10
CA VAL A 175 -1.96 -0.13 -10.93
C VAL A 175 -0.79 0.39 -11.76
N VAL A 176 -1.07 1.36 -12.64
CA VAL A 176 -0.06 1.96 -13.53
C VAL A 176 0.02 3.46 -13.28
N ASN A 177 1.21 3.96 -12.98
CA ASN A 177 1.46 5.39 -12.85
C ASN A 177 1.59 6.05 -14.23
N ILE A 178 0.86 7.13 -14.47
CA ILE A 178 1.02 8.01 -15.62
C ILE A 178 1.61 9.34 -15.16
N ASP A 179 2.82 9.60 -15.62
CA ASP A 179 3.66 10.69 -15.16
C ASP A 179 4.14 11.57 -16.31
N LEU A 180 4.41 12.85 -15.99
CA LEU A 180 4.97 13.87 -16.88
C LEU A 180 5.86 14.80 -16.05
N THR A 181 6.84 15.43 -16.68
CA THR A 181 7.57 16.50 -15.99
C THR A 181 6.67 17.73 -15.74
N ALA A 182 7.04 18.56 -14.77
CA ALA A 182 6.32 19.81 -14.50
C ALA A 182 6.30 20.73 -15.73
N ASP A 183 7.43 20.83 -16.43
CA ASP A 183 7.56 21.64 -17.64
C ASP A 183 6.64 21.16 -18.77
N GLU A 184 6.57 19.85 -19.01
CA GLU A 184 5.66 19.27 -20.00
C GLU A 184 4.19 19.51 -19.64
N LEU A 185 3.83 19.35 -18.37
CA LEU A 185 2.46 19.56 -17.92
C LEU A 185 2.05 21.04 -18.04
N ILE A 186 2.93 21.96 -17.66
CA ILE A 186 2.73 23.41 -17.81
C ILE A 186 2.64 23.79 -19.29
N LEU A 187 3.51 23.23 -20.15
CA LEU A 187 3.47 23.47 -21.58
C LEU A 187 2.12 23.03 -22.16
N ARG A 188 1.66 21.82 -21.84
CA ARG A 188 0.35 21.31 -22.28
C ARG A 188 -0.81 22.19 -21.79
N LEU A 189 -0.71 22.73 -20.57
CA LEU A 189 -1.70 23.68 -20.06
C LEU A 189 -1.71 24.97 -20.90
N LYS A 190 -0.53 25.56 -21.17
CA LYS A 190 -0.38 26.79 -21.96
C LYS A 190 -0.83 26.63 -23.41
N GLU A 191 -0.67 25.44 -23.98
CA GLU A 191 -1.17 25.08 -25.31
C GLU A 191 -2.70 24.86 -25.35
N GLY A 192 -3.41 25.02 -24.22
CA GLY A 192 -4.87 24.80 -24.14
C GLY A 192 -5.27 23.32 -24.22
N LYS A 193 -4.32 22.39 -24.05
CA LYS A 193 -4.58 20.94 -24.11
C LYS A 193 -5.23 20.40 -22.83
N ILE A 194 -5.28 21.18 -21.75
CA ILE A 194 -5.79 20.74 -20.44
C ILE A 194 -7.07 21.48 -20.05
N TYR A 195 -7.07 22.82 -20.12
CA TYR A 195 -8.21 23.68 -19.83
C TYR A 195 -8.45 24.68 -20.96
N GLN A 196 -9.67 25.23 -21.00
CA GLN A 196 -10.03 26.34 -21.87
C GLN A 196 -9.26 27.61 -21.47
N ALA A 197 -9.04 28.50 -22.44
CA ALA A 197 -8.14 29.66 -22.33
C ALA A 197 -8.43 30.54 -21.10
N GLU A 198 -9.70 30.70 -20.75
CA GLU A 198 -10.15 31.56 -19.65
C GLU A 198 -9.74 31.04 -18.27
N LYS A 199 -9.46 29.73 -18.15
CA LYS A 199 -9.06 29.08 -16.89
C LYS A 199 -7.57 28.84 -16.77
N ILE A 200 -6.79 29.07 -17.84
CA ILE A 200 -5.35 28.77 -17.87
C ILE A 200 -4.58 29.58 -16.83
N GLU A 201 -4.79 30.90 -16.79
CA GLU A 201 -4.05 31.79 -15.88
C GLU A 201 -4.35 31.47 -14.41
N THR A 202 -5.63 31.25 -14.08
CA THR A 202 -6.04 30.82 -12.73
C THR A 202 -5.48 29.45 -12.36
N ALA A 203 -5.39 28.52 -13.31
CA ALA A 203 -4.81 27.19 -13.08
C ALA A 203 -3.30 27.25 -12.83
N LEU A 204 -2.56 28.08 -13.59
CA LEU A 204 -1.13 28.33 -13.41
C LEU A 204 -0.81 28.99 -12.05
N ASN A 205 -1.66 29.92 -11.62
CA ASN A 205 -1.49 30.63 -10.35
C ASN A 205 -1.87 29.80 -9.11
N ASN A 206 -2.50 28.64 -9.30
CA ASN A 206 -2.94 27.75 -8.23
C ASN A 206 -2.30 26.35 -8.37
N PHE A 207 -3.02 25.42 -8.98
CA PHE A 207 -2.64 24.00 -9.03
C PHE A 207 -1.36 23.74 -9.84
N PHE A 208 -1.16 24.41 -10.98
CA PHE A 208 -0.11 24.09 -11.96
C PHE A 208 1.20 24.88 -11.72
N LYS A 209 1.60 25.01 -10.46
CA LYS A 209 2.93 25.52 -10.10
C LYS A 209 3.94 24.39 -10.09
N SER A 210 5.18 24.66 -10.52
CA SER A 210 6.26 23.67 -10.55
C SER A 210 6.42 22.95 -9.20
N ASP A 211 6.46 23.70 -8.09
CA ASP A 211 6.62 23.14 -6.74
C ASP A 211 5.45 22.25 -6.32
N HIS A 212 4.23 22.61 -6.73
CA HIS A 212 3.04 21.79 -6.46
C HIS A 212 3.08 20.50 -7.28
N ILE A 213 3.43 20.59 -8.56
CA ILE A 213 3.52 19.42 -9.44
C ILE A 213 4.58 18.43 -8.94
N LEU A 214 5.73 18.91 -8.47
CA LEU A 214 6.78 18.07 -7.90
C LEU A 214 6.29 17.31 -6.66
N GLN A 215 5.59 17.98 -5.74
CA GLN A 215 5.02 17.34 -4.55
C GLN A 215 3.91 16.33 -4.91
N LEU A 216 3.02 16.69 -5.83
CA LEU A 216 1.98 15.77 -6.32
C LEU A 216 2.58 14.55 -7.03
N ARG A 217 3.69 14.73 -7.75
CA ARG A 217 4.44 13.63 -8.37
C ARG A 217 5.03 12.69 -7.34
N GLU A 218 5.63 13.23 -6.27
CA GLU A 218 6.11 12.43 -5.14
C GLU A 218 4.98 11.61 -4.52
N LEU A 219 3.82 12.24 -4.25
CA LEU A 219 2.66 11.55 -3.71
C LEU A 219 2.13 10.46 -4.63
N ALA A 220 2.05 10.71 -5.94
CA ALA A 220 1.62 9.71 -6.90
C ALA A 220 2.54 8.48 -6.92
N LEU A 221 3.86 8.70 -6.91
CA LEU A 221 4.84 7.61 -6.88
C LEU A 221 4.76 6.82 -5.57
N LYS A 222 4.61 7.52 -4.44
CA LYS A 222 4.47 6.89 -3.11
C LYS A 222 3.19 6.05 -3.01
N GLU A 223 2.08 6.54 -3.55
CA GLU A 223 0.82 5.81 -3.56
C GLU A 223 0.91 4.55 -4.43
N VAL A 224 1.45 4.67 -5.64
CA VAL A 224 1.63 3.51 -6.52
C VAL A 224 2.58 2.48 -5.90
N ALA A 225 3.67 2.93 -5.26
CA ALA A 225 4.56 2.04 -4.51
C ALA A 225 3.81 1.32 -3.37
N SER A 226 3.00 2.03 -2.59
CA SER A 226 2.21 1.42 -1.51
C SER A 226 1.20 0.39 -2.02
N GLN A 227 0.56 0.63 -3.17
CA GLN A 227 -0.35 -0.35 -3.78
C GLN A 227 0.38 -1.60 -4.27
N VAL A 228 1.57 -1.44 -4.85
CA VAL A 228 2.43 -2.58 -5.25
C VAL A 228 2.87 -3.38 -4.04
N GLU A 229 3.30 -2.71 -2.95
CA GLU A 229 3.66 -3.36 -1.68
C GLU A 229 2.50 -4.18 -1.12
N ARG A 230 1.31 -3.59 -0.99
CA ARG A 230 0.10 -4.29 -0.54
C ARG A 230 -0.23 -5.50 -1.40
N LYS A 231 -0.01 -5.42 -2.72
CA LYS A 231 -0.25 -6.54 -3.62
C LYS A 231 0.77 -7.66 -3.41
N VAL A 232 2.06 -7.33 -3.27
CA VAL A 232 3.11 -8.29 -2.93
C VAL A 232 2.77 -9.00 -1.61
N GLU A 233 2.36 -8.25 -0.59
CA GLU A 233 1.91 -8.80 0.70
C GLU A 233 0.67 -9.69 0.58
N ASN A 234 -0.24 -9.44 -0.36
CA ASN A 234 -1.46 -10.23 -0.49
C ASN A 234 -1.32 -11.47 -1.38
N GLU A 235 -0.49 -11.39 -2.43
CA GLU A 235 -0.31 -12.47 -3.42
C GLU A 235 0.90 -13.34 -3.10
N VAL A 236 2.06 -12.74 -2.82
CA VAL A 236 3.30 -13.51 -2.59
C VAL A 236 3.25 -14.25 -1.26
N THR A 237 2.64 -13.67 -0.23
CA THR A 237 2.46 -14.29 1.10
C THR A 237 1.48 -15.47 1.10
N LYS A 238 0.69 -15.66 0.03
CA LYS A 238 -0.19 -16.83 -0.14
C LYS A 238 0.48 -17.99 -0.89
N THR A 239 1.42 -17.70 -1.79
CA THR A 239 2.08 -18.72 -2.63
C THR A 239 3.48 -19.11 -2.17
N ASN A 240 4.12 -18.33 -1.29
CA ASN A 240 5.35 -18.72 -0.61
C ASN A 240 5.29 -18.24 0.84
N SER A 241 5.68 -19.12 1.77
CA SER A 241 5.90 -18.79 3.17
C SER A 241 7.08 -17.83 3.33
N ILE A 242 6.95 -16.59 2.88
CA ILE A 242 7.82 -15.51 3.36
C ILE A 242 7.37 -15.28 4.79
N LYS A 243 8.07 -15.91 5.74
CA LYS A 243 7.87 -15.64 7.17
C LYS A 243 7.99 -14.12 7.32
N HIS A 244 6.91 -13.43 7.73
CA HIS A 244 7.02 -12.02 8.10
C HIS A 244 8.18 -11.88 9.11
N GLU A 245 9.17 -11.05 8.78
CA GLU A 245 10.42 -10.96 9.51
C GLU A 245 10.21 -10.38 10.91
N ARG A 246 9.98 -11.17 11.95
CA ARG A 246 9.76 -10.66 13.30
C ARG A 246 11.08 -10.56 14.05
N PHE A 247 11.40 -9.37 14.53
CA PHE A 247 12.68 -9.10 15.19
C PHE A 247 12.56 -9.16 16.72
N LEU A 248 13.56 -9.74 17.38
CA LEU A 248 13.70 -9.74 18.84
C LEU A 248 15.05 -9.15 19.24
N ALA A 249 15.05 -7.93 19.75
CA ALA A 249 16.22 -7.31 20.36
C ALA A 249 16.40 -7.82 21.80
N CYS A 250 17.45 -8.59 22.05
CA CYS A 250 17.79 -9.02 23.40
C CYS A 250 18.75 -8.00 24.04
N ILE A 251 18.32 -7.36 25.12
CA ILE A 251 19.10 -6.35 25.82
C ILE A 251 19.51 -6.80 27.22
N SER A 252 20.61 -6.23 27.71
CA SER A 252 21.09 -6.41 29.09
C SER A 252 21.04 -5.08 29.85
N SER A 253 21.42 -5.10 31.12
CA SER A 253 21.56 -3.91 31.97
C SER A 253 22.71 -2.95 31.54
N ASN A 254 23.50 -3.29 30.51
CA ASN A 254 24.54 -2.41 29.96
C ASN A 254 23.95 -1.32 29.06
N GLU A 255 24.09 -0.06 29.47
CA GLU A 255 23.52 1.09 28.78
C GLU A 255 23.95 1.23 27.31
N LYS A 256 25.26 1.25 27.02
CA LYS A 256 25.78 1.59 25.70
C LYS A 256 25.43 0.50 24.67
N THR A 257 25.65 -0.75 25.04
CA THR A 257 25.36 -1.89 24.16
C THR A 257 23.86 -2.03 23.92
N ALA A 258 23.02 -1.89 24.95
CA ALA A 258 21.57 -1.99 24.81
C ALA A 258 21.00 -0.88 23.90
N LYS A 259 21.43 0.38 24.06
CA LYS A 259 21.00 1.48 23.17
C LYS A 259 21.34 1.22 21.70
N ASN A 260 22.53 0.69 21.43
CA ASN A 260 22.96 0.38 20.06
C ASN A 260 22.11 -0.75 19.45
N VAL A 261 21.89 -1.83 20.21
CA VAL A 261 21.05 -2.96 19.78
C VAL A 261 19.62 -2.50 19.48
N ILE A 262 19.01 -1.70 20.36
CA ILE A 262 17.67 -1.14 20.17
C ILE A 262 17.59 -0.33 18.88
N ARG A 263 18.51 0.64 18.69
CA ARG A 263 18.49 1.51 17.50
C ARG A 263 18.72 0.75 16.19
N LYS A 264 19.67 -0.18 16.18
CA LYS A 264 19.97 -0.97 14.97
C LYS A 264 18.87 -1.97 14.67
N THR A 265 18.26 -2.58 15.69
CA THR A 265 17.10 -3.46 15.49
C THR A 265 15.88 -2.68 15.02
N ALA A 266 15.62 -1.49 15.57
CA ALA A 266 14.56 -0.60 15.08
C ALA A 266 14.76 -0.26 13.59
N ARG A 267 15.99 0.04 13.17
CA ARG A 267 16.31 0.29 11.75
C ARG A 267 16.03 -0.92 10.86
N LEU A 268 16.40 -2.12 11.31
CA LEU A 268 16.12 -3.36 10.58
C LEU A 268 14.61 -3.63 10.53
N ALA A 269 13.92 -3.55 11.65
CA ALA A 269 12.48 -3.74 11.72
C ALA A 269 11.72 -2.75 10.83
N ASN A 270 12.14 -1.48 10.79
CA ASN A 270 11.58 -0.48 9.91
C ASN A 270 11.88 -0.77 8.43
N TYR A 271 13.10 -1.20 8.10
CA TYR A 271 13.48 -1.58 6.73
C TYR A 271 12.64 -2.76 6.20
N TYR A 272 12.29 -3.71 7.07
CA TYR A 272 11.44 -4.86 6.74
C TYR A 272 9.95 -4.66 7.05
N HIS A 273 9.54 -3.43 7.41
CA HIS A 273 8.16 -3.08 7.80
C HIS A 273 7.51 -4.06 8.79
N SER A 274 8.27 -4.53 9.78
CA SER A 274 7.82 -5.62 10.64
C SER A 274 7.75 -5.27 12.12
N LYS A 275 6.91 -6.03 12.82
CA LYS A 275 6.80 -5.99 14.28
C LYS A 275 8.11 -6.45 14.91
N TRP A 276 8.52 -5.74 15.95
CA TRP A 276 9.70 -6.08 16.70
C TRP A 276 9.49 -5.90 18.19
N TYR A 277 10.29 -6.65 18.94
CA TYR A 277 10.16 -6.80 20.38
C TYR A 277 11.50 -6.54 21.05
N VAL A 278 11.46 -6.01 22.26
CA VAL A 278 12.64 -5.89 23.12
C VAL A 278 12.48 -6.82 24.30
N LEU A 279 13.38 -7.79 24.43
CA LEU A 279 13.41 -8.74 25.54
C LEU A 279 14.48 -8.37 26.55
N TYR A 280 14.06 -8.23 27.80
CA TYR A 280 14.94 -8.20 28.97
C TYR A 280 14.67 -9.43 29.85
N VAL A 281 15.72 -10.22 30.09
CA VAL A 281 15.65 -11.38 30.98
C VAL A 281 16.30 -11.04 32.30
N GLN A 282 15.50 -10.98 33.36
CA GLN A 282 15.98 -10.74 34.71
C GLN A 282 16.48 -12.07 35.32
N THR A 283 17.78 -12.15 35.58
CA THR A 283 18.39 -13.32 36.20
C THR A 283 18.43 -13.19 37.73
N PRO A 284 18.55 -14.27 38.52
CA PRO A 284 18.63 -14.18 39.99
C PRO A 284 19.82 -13.35 40.51
N LYS A 285 20.86 -13.16 39.69
CA LYS A 285 22.01 -12.28 39.99
C LYS A 285 21.70 -10.79 39.75
N GLU A 286 20.59 -10.49 39.09
CA GLU A 286 20.04 -9.17 38.79
C GLU A 286 18.67 -8.97 39.45
N ASN A 287 18.40 -9.58 40.61
CA ASN A 287 17.15 -9.34 41.34
C ASN A 287 17.08 -7.85 41.78
N SER A 288 15.88 -7.26 41.75
CA SER A 288 15.62 -5.82 41.96
C SER A 288 16.22 -5.27 43.28
N ASP A 289 16.35 -6.13 44.28
CA ASP A 289 16.92 -5.80 45.60
C ASP A 289 18.46 -5.74 45.63
N LYS A 290 19.14 -6.04 44.51
CA LYS A 290 20.61 -6.10 44.40
C LYS A 290 21.20 -5.30 43.24
N ILE A 291 20.37 -4.60 42.46
CA ILE A 291 20.84 -3.78 41.32
C ILE A 291 21.20 -2.37 41.82
N ALA A 292 22.37 -1.87 41.44
CA ALA A 292 22.74 -0.48 41.68
C ALA A 292 21.78 0.49 40.95
N LEU A 293 21.38 1.58 41.63
CA LEU A 293 20.33 2.52 41.16
C LEU A 293 20.58 3.11 39.77
N ASP A 294 21.84 3.24 39.37
CA ASP A 294 22.28 3.67 38.05
C ASP A 294 21.81 2.71 36.94
N LYS A 295 21.99 1.40 37.14
CA LYS A 295 21.58 0.36 36.17
C LYS A 295 20.07 0.29 35.98
N GLN A 296 19.29 0.48 37.05
CA GLN A 296 17.83 0.54 36.95
C GLN A 296 17.39 1.74 36.09
N ARG A 297 18.01 2.91 36.29
CA ARG A 297 17.73 4.11 35.49
C ARG A 297 18.05 3.89 34.00
N HIS A 298 19.18 3.28 33.69
CA HIS A 298 19.55 2.98 32.30
C HIS A 298 18.56 2.02 31.62
N LEU A 299 18.10 1.00 32.34
CA LEU A 299 17.12 0.04 31.81
C LEU A 299 15.76 0.69 31.51
N ILE A 300 15.26 1.56 32.41
CA ILE A 300 14.03 2.33 32.20
C ILE A 300 14.16 3.21 30.94
N ASN A 301 15.28 3.93 30.79
CA ASN A 301 15.52 4.76 29.62
C ASN A 301 15.57 3.95 28.32
N ASN A 302 16.11 2.74 28.36
CA ASN A 302 16.13 1.84 27.21
C ASN A 302 14.74 1.33 26.83
N PHE A 303 13.89 1.00 27.81
CA PHE A 303 12.50 0.64 27.52
C PHE A 303 11.72 1.81 26.92
N LYS A 304 11.91 3.02 27.45
CA LYS A 304 11.29 4.21 26.89
C LYS A 304 11.72 4.42 25.43
N LEU A 305 13.02 4.36 25.15
CA LEU A 305 13.56 4.46 23.79
C LEU A 305 12.99 3.38 22.86
N ALA A 306 12.89 2.14 23.34
CA ALA A 306 12.35 1.04 22.55
C ALA A 306 10.87 1.25 22.21
N THR A 307 10.05 1.70 23.16
CA THR A 307 8.64 2.03 22.93
C THR A 307 8.47 3.23 21.98
N GLU A 308 9.29 4.28 22.13
CA GLU A 308 9.31 5.43 21.19
C GLU A 308 9.66 5.00 19.75
N LEU A 309 10.46 3.96 19.60
CA LEU A 309 10.82 3.37 18.30
C LEU A 309 9.86 2.24 17.86
N GLY A 310 8.72 2.08 18.53
CA GLY A 310 7.65 1.16 18.14
C GLY A 310 7.82 -0.30 18.57
N ALA A 311 8.73 -0.60 19.51
CA ALA A 311 8.91 -1.95 20.04
C ALA A 311 7.89 -2.28 21.15
N GLU A 312 7.45 -3.54 21.18
CA GLU A 312 6.75 -4.10 22.35
C GLU A 312 7.78 -4.65 23.36
N ILE A 313 7.63 -4.28 24.64
CA ILE A 313 8.58 -4.63 25.70
C ILE A 313 8.17 -5.94 26.36
N ILE A 314 9.12 -6.87 26.46
CA ILE A 314 8.95 -8.17 27.11
C ILE A 314 9.95 -8.25 28.26
N LYS A 315 9.43 -8.48 29.48
CA LYS A 315 10.24 -8.71 30.68
C LYS A 315 9.95 -10.10 31.21
N VAL A 316 10.98 -10.92 31.35
CA VAL A 316 10.86 -12.31 31.83
C VAL A 316 11.85 -12.55 32.95
N GLU A 317 11.41 -13.17 34.03
CA GLU A 317 12.30 -13.67 35.08
C GLU A 317 12.72 -15.11 34.75
N SER A 318 14.02 -15.37 34.65
CA SER A 318 14.51 -16.71 34.35
C SER A 318 15.94 -16.93 34.83
N THR A 319 16.24 -18.16 35.24
CA THR A 319 17.60 -18.60 35.58
C THR A 319 18.48 -18.80 34.34
N SER A 320 17.88 -19.00 33.17
CA SER A 320 18.57 -19.25 31.90
C SER A 320 18.10 -18.28 30.82
N VAL A 321 18.99 -17.37 30.42
CA VAL A 321 18.75 -16.37 29.38
C VAL A 321 18.46 -17.05 28.04
N SER A 322 19.24 -18.05 27.66
CA SER A 322 19.06 -18.75 26.38
C SER A 322 17.69 -19.43 26.28
N LYS A 323 17.22 -20.05 27.37
CA LYS A 323 15.91 -20.69 27.41
C LYS A 323 14.78 -19.67 27.25
N ALA A 324 14.85 -18.56 27.98
CA ALA A 324 13.86 -17.49 27.88
C ALA A 324 13.80 -16.85 26.49
N ILE A 325 14.96 -16.64 25.84
CA ILE A 325 15.02 -16.13 24.46
C ILE A 325 14.30 -17.09 23.50
N ILE A 326 14.56 -18.39 23.60
CA ILE A 326 13.96 -19.40 22.70
C ILE A 326 12.46 -19.53 22.92
N GLU A 327 12.00 -19.54 24.18
CA GLU A 327 10.59 -19.59 24.52
C GLU A 327 9.84 -18.38 23.92
N GLN A 328 10.37 -17.17 24.13
CA GLN A 328 9.78 -15.96 23.57
C GLN A 328 9.88 -15.90 22.06
N ALA A 329 10.96 -16.41 21.48
CA ALA A 329 11.12 -16.50 20.03
C ALA A 329 10.07 -17.43 19.40
N SER A 330 9.82 -18.58 20.02
CA SER A 330 8.81 -19.53 19.55
C SER A 330 7.38 -19.00 19.73
N GLU A 331 7.06 -18.47 20.91
CA GLU A 331 5.73 -17.95 21.25
C GLU A 331 5.30 -16.83 20.28
N ARG A 332 6.23 -15.94 19.95
CA ARG A 332 5.96 -14.76 19.12
C ARG A 332 6.32 -14.93 17.65
N LYS A 333 6.74 -16.14 17.26
CA LYS A 333 7.16 -16.52 15.89
C LYS A 333 8.27 -15.61 15.35
N ILE A 334 9.25 -15.30 16.19
CA ILE A 334 10.43 -14.48 15.85
C ILE A 334 11.25 -15.19 14.76
N THR A 335 11.67 -14.43 13.75
CA THR A 335 12.51 -14.91 12.64
C THR A 335 13.96 -14.49 12.81
N THR A 336 14.20 -13.30 13.40
CA THR A 336 15.53 -12.74 13.55
C THR A 336 15.75 -12.24 14.97
N ILE A 337 16.82 -12.70 15.62
CA ILE A 337 17.23 -12.28 16.96
C ILE A 337 18.44 -11.36 16.85
N CYS A 338 18.35 -10.19 17.47
CA CYS A 338 19.41 -9.20 17.51
C CYS A 338 20.05 -9.17 18.91
N VAL A 339 21.36 -9.40 18.97
CA VAL A 339 22.14 -9.37 20.23
C VAL A 339 23.32 -8.41 20.12
N GLY A 340 23.73 -7.83 21.25
CA GLY A 340 24.94 -7.02 21.29
C GLY A 340 26.20 -7.88 21.29
N LYS A 341 27.30 -7.38 20.70
CA LYS A 341 28.60 -8.07 20.75
C LYS A 341 29.01 -8.30 22.21
N PRO A 342 29.29 -9.55 22.64
CA PRO A 342 29.66 -9.83 24.01
C PRO A 342 31.08 -9.31 24.29
N HIS A 343 31.23 -8.47 25.32
CA HIS A 343 32.55 -8.12 25.86
C HIS A 343 33.01 -9.23 26.82
N LEU A 344 33.75 -10.22 26.31
CA LEU A 344 34.26 -11.33 27.12
C LEU A 344 35.78 -11.21 27.33
N ASN A 345 36.20 -11.31 28.60
CA ASN A 345 37.59 -11.64 28.98
C ASN A 345 37.89 -13.10 28.60
N LEU A 346 39.11 -13.43 28.19
CA LEU A 346 39.49 -14.75 27.65
C LEU A 346 38.99 -15.95 28.48
N PHE A 347 39.02 -15.89 29.81
CA PHE A 347 38.54 -16.97 30.69
C PHE A 347 37.02 -17.19 30.66
N LYS A 348 36.22 -16.16 30.38
CA LYS A 348 34.76 -16.30 30.21
C LYS A 348 34.36 -16.86 28.85
N ILE A 349 35.27 -16.84 27.86
CA ILE A 349 35.00 -17.36 26.52
C ILE A 349 34.73 -18.86 26.61
N ILE A 350 35.56 -19.63 27.31
CA ILE A 350 35.42 -21.10 27.43
C ILE A 350 34.06 -21.49 28.05
N LEU A 351 33.61 -20.76 29.08
CA LEU A 351 32.34 -21.03 29.77
C LEU A 351 31.11 -20.49 29.01
N ALA A 352 31.25 -19.34 28.33
CA ALA A 352 30.21 -18.78 27.48
C ALA A 352 30.03 -19.57 26.17
N THR A 353 31.05 -20.32 25.75
CA THR A 353 31.02 -21.14 24.53
C THR A 353 29.91 -22.18 24.60
N ASN A 354 29.70 -22.84 25.75
CA ASN A 354 28.62 -23.83 25.88
C ASN A 354 27.21 -23.20 25.83
N VAL A 355 26.99 -22.08 26.52
CA VAL A 355 25.66 -21.42 26.56
C VAL A 355 25.30 -20.77 25.22
N PHE A 356 26.29 -20.17 24.56
CA PHE A 356 26.13 -19.56 23.24
C PHE A 356 25.98 -20.63 22.15
N ASN A 357 26.74 -21.72 22.21
CA ASN A 357 26.59 -22.84 21.27
C ASN A 357 25.26 -23.57 21.43
N GLU A 358 24.75 -23.72 22.66
CA GLU A 358 23.43 -24.30 22.88
C GLU A 358 22.32 -23.43 22.27
N LEU A 359 22.44 -22.10 22.40
CA LEU A 359 21.53 -21.15 21.76
C LEU A 359 21.65 -21.22 20.23
N LEU A 360 22.85 -21.16 19.67
CA LEU A 360 23.07 -21.29 18.22
C LEU A 360 22.49 -22.59 17.65
N LYS A 361 22.72 -23.71 18.33
CA LYS A 361 22.20 -25.03 17.90
C LYS A 361 20.67 -25.05 17.89
N LYS A 362 20.03 -24.48 18.91
CA LYS A 362 18.56 -24.41 19.00
C LYS A 362 17.94 -23.38 18.05
N LEU A 363 18.63 -22.29 17.75
CA LEU A 363 18.18 -21.30 16.75
C LEU A 363 18.27 -21.87 15.33
N SER A 364 19.36 -22.58 15.03
CA SER A 364 19.54 -23.26 13.75
C SER A 364 18.46 -24.31 13.49
N THR A 365 18.06 -25.09 14.51
CA THR A 365 16.95 -26.06 14.36
C THR A 365 15.59 -25.42 14.11
N ASN A 366 15.40 -24.15 14.50
CA ASN A 366 14.12 -23.44 14.36
C ASN A 366 14.08 -22.48 13.15
N ASN A 367 15.13 -22.47 12.30
CA ASN A 367 15.31 -21.50 11.21
C ASN A 367 15.10 -20.05 11.69
N ILE A 368 15.82 -19.66 12.75
CA ILE A 368 15.85 -18.30 13.31
C ILE A 368 17.25 -17.73 13.10
N ASP A 369 17.33 -16.56 12.46
CA ASP A 369 18.59 -15.87 12.19
C ASP A 369 19.09 -15.14 13.44
N LEU A 370 20.41 -15.10 13.61
CA LEU A 370 21.07 -14.38 14.71
C LEU A 370 21.95 -13.26 14.15
N VAL A 371 21.62 -12.03 14.49
CA VAL A 371 22.38 -10.83 14.12
C VAL A 371 23.13 -10.30 15.35
N ILE A 372 24.45 -10.24 15.24
CA ILE A 372 25.32 -9.67 16.28
C ILE A 372 25.67 -8.23 15.93
N LEU A 373 25.24 -7.29 16.76
CA LEU A 373 25.37 -5.86 16.54
C LEU A 373 26.54 -5.30 17.35
N SER A 374 27.53 -4.72 16.64
CA SER A 374 28.69 -4.03 17.23
C SER A 374 28.41 -2.57 17.51
#